data_AF-A0A8S8YLU6-F1
#
_entry.id   AF-A0A8S8YLU6-F1
#
_cell.length_a   1.000
_cell.length_b   1.000
_cell.length_c   1.000
_cell.angle_alpha   90.00
_cell.angle_beta   90.00
_cell.angle_gamma   90.00
#
_symmetry.space_group_name_H-M   'P 1'
#
loop_
_entity.id
_entity.type
_entity.pdbx_description
1 polymer ?
#
loop_
_entity_poly.entity_id
_entity_poly.type
_entity_poly.pdbx_seq_one_letter_code
_entity_poly.pdbx_strand_id
1 'polypeptide(L)'
;MGTYVFKLPDIGEGVVEGEITAWHVAVGDTVSEDQPMVDIMTDKATVGIAATNDGVVTKLHGQIGDMIAVGGPLIEFEIDGEGNAAPSEPEPEPEPQPEPQAEPSLNPNQRRLQQQLPLLLRLLPCPPAPVVSSGGRVLASPVVRRRATEAGIDLSQVPGGGPAGRVRNADLDAYIASGGAMRAPAAPTGVARTGTSEHPVVGLRRKIAEKMVESKTRIPHFSYFEEIDVTELEALRQHLNATRGRINPS
;
A
#
# COMPACT_ATOMS: atom_id res chain seq x y z
N MET A 1 13.78 6.43 32.07
CA MET A 1 12.55 6.70 31.30
C MET A 1 12.40 8.20 31.13
N GLY A 2 13.10 8.76 30.15
CA GLY A 2 12.93 10.14 29.74
C GLY A 2 12.01 10.21 28.52
N THR A 3 10.98 11.07 28.54
CA THR A 3 10.21 11.37 27.33
C THR A 3 11.05 12.30 26.46
N TYR A 4 11.36 11.89 25.23
CA TYR A 4 12.07 12.71 24.25
C TYR A 4 11.10 13.11 23.15
N VAL A 5 10.82 14.41 23.05
CA VAL A 5 9.98 14.97 21.99
C VAL A 5 10.86 15.19 20.75
N PHE A 6 10.74 14.32 19.77
CA PHE A 6 11.40 14.48 18.49
C PHE A 6 10.66 15.51 17.66
N LYS A 7 11.31 16.66 17.48
CA LYS A 7 10.82 17.75 16.65
C LYS A 7 11.24 17.51 15.21
N LEU A 8 10.43 17.95 14.26
CA LEU A 8 10.79 17.96 12.84
C LEU A 8 12.07 18.80 12.64
N PRO A 9 13.23 18.20 12.28
CA PRO A 9 14.42 18.97 11.93
C PRO A 9 14.18 19.77 10.65
N ASP A 10 14.91 20.87 10.51
CA ASP A 10 14.88 21.66 9.28
C ASP A 10 15.47 20.83 8.13
N ILE A 11 14.60 20.49 7.19
CA ILE A 11 14.87 19.61 6.04
C ILE A 11 15.37 20.38 4.81
N GLY A 12 15.69 21.68 4.95
CA GLY A 12 16.43 22.44 3.94
C GLY A 12 15.93 23.87 3.73
N GLU A 13 16.89 24.77 3.51
CA GLU A 13 16.80 26.20 3.21
C GLU A 13 15.42 26.69 2.72
N GLY A 14 14.57 27.13 3.65
CA GLY A 14 13.35 27.89 3.36
C GLY A 14 12.04 27.09 3.26
N VAL A 15 12.00 25.83 3.67
CA VAL A 15 10.73 25.07 3.77
C VAL A 15 10.12 25.24 5.16
N VAL A 16 8.91 25.81 5.23
CA VAL A 16 8.22 26.11 6.51
C VAL A 16 7.32 24.96 6.98
N GLU A 17 6.89 24.10 6.07
CA GLU A 17 5.91 23.04 6.30
C GLU A 17 6.24 21.76 5.51
N GLY A 18 5.97 20.60 6.11
CA GLY A 18 6.15 19.28 5.49
C GLY A 18 4.92 18.40 5.68
N GLU A 19 4.52 17.70 4.61
CA GLU A 19 3.40 16.75 4.64
C GLU A 19 3.91 15.34 4.96
N ILE A 20 3.31 14.66 5.93
CA ILE A 20 3.63 13.25 6.22
C ILE A 20 3.04 12.37 5.12
N THR A 21 3.89 11.65 4.38
CA THR A 21 3.44 10.77 3.30
C THR A 21 3.31 9.32 3.75
N ALA A 22 4.25 8.83 4.55
CA ALA A 22 4.24 7.47 5.06
C ALA A 22 4.89 7.38 6.45
N TRP A 23 4.25 6.62 7.33
CA TRP A 23 4.83 6.18 8.60
C TRP A 23 5.44 4.79 8.41
N HIS A 24 6.70 4.64 8.79
CA HIS A 24 7.40 3.34 8.81
C HIS A 24 7.42 2.70 10.20
N VAL A 25 6.92 3.42 11.22
CA VAL A 25 6.88 3.03 12.63
C VAL A 25 5.47 3.18 13.19
N ALA A 26 5.09 2.26 14.07
CA ALA A 26 3.80 2.27 14.77
C ALA A 26 3.95 2.66 16.25
N VAL A 27 2.86 3.06 16.90
CA VAL A 27 2.85 3.30 18.35
C VAL A 27 3.22 2.00 19.08
N GLY A 28 4.23 2.05 19.94
CA GLY A 28 4.77 0.92 20.68
C GLY A 28 5.89 0.15 19.97
N ASP A 29 6.29 0.55 18.76
CA ASP A 29 7.40 -0.08 18.06
C ASP A 29 8.75 0.37 18.63
N THR A 30 9.74 -0.52 18.58
CA THR A 30 11.11 -0.23 19.02
C THR A 30 11.89 0.27 17.80
N VAL A 31 12.40 1.49 17.89
CA VAL A 31 13.14 2.13 16.80
C VAL A 31 14.60 2.22 17.17
N SER A 32 15.47 1.83 16.24
CA SER A 32 16.92 1.93 16.39
C SER A 32 17.48 3.23 15.83
N GLU A 33 18.67 3.63 16.30
CA GLU A 33 19.47 4.73 15.73
C GLU A 33 19.61 4.55 14.20
N ASP A 34 19.45 5.66 13.46
CA ASP A 34 19.46 5.73 11.99
C ASP A 34 18.30 5.00 11.26
N GLN A 35 17.33 4.42 11.97
CA GLN A 35 16.18 3.80 11.31
C GLN A 35 15.21 4.86 10.75
N PRO A 36 14.78 4.77 9.47
CA PRO A 36 13.83 5.71 8.88
C PRO A 36 12.45 5.55 9.53
N MET A 37 11.89 6.64 10.03
CA MET A 37 10.64 6.64 10.78
C MET A 37 9.47 7.17 9.99
N VAL A 38 9.70 8.27 9.28
CA VAL A 38 8.66 9.03 8.59
C VAL A 38 9.22 9.61 7.31
N ASP A 39 8.47 9.44 6.23
CA ASP A 39 8.75 10.10 4.96
C ASP A 39 7.95 11.39 4.88
N ILE A 40 8.67 12.51 4.82
CA ILE A 40 8.07 13.83 4.72
C ILE A 40 8.31 14.37 3.33
N MET A 41 7.26 14.91 2.74
CA MET A 41 7.30 15.49 1.41
C MET A 41 7.17 17.01 1.49
N THR A 42 8.13 17.70 0.89
CA THR A 42 8.13 19.15 0.69
C THR A 42 7.70 19.49 -0.74
N ASP A 43 7.81 20.74 -1.19
CA ASP A 43 7.48 21.12 -2.57
C ASP A 43 8.42 20.47 -3.62
N LYS A 44 9.65 20.12 -3.23
CA LYS A 44 10.69 19.71 -4.18
C LYS A 44 11.24 18.31 -3.97
N ALA A 45 11.17 17.76 -2.75
CA ALA A 45 11.78 16.49 -2.44
C ALA A 45 10.97 15.71 -1.40
N THR A 46 11.10 14.40 -1.44
CA THR A 46 10.71 13.51 -0.35
C THR A 46 11.97 13.19 0.44
N VAL A 47 11.97 13.47 1.74
CA VAL A 47 13.09 13.22 2.65
C VAL A 47 12.59 12.33 3.78
N GLY A 48 13.25 11.19 3.96
CA GLY A 48 13.02 10.31 5.09
C GLY A 48 13.78 10.82 6.32
N ILE A 49 13.08 10.94 7.44
CA ILE A 49 13.69 11.35 8.70
C ILE A 49 13.98 10.11 9.53
N ALA A 50 15.25 9.96 9.91
CA ALA A 50 15.73 8.87 10.75
C ALA A 50 15.70 9.25 12.23
N ALA A 51 15.59 8.23 13.09
CA ALA A 51 15.66 8.41 14.54
C ALA A 51 17.08 8.77 14.99
N THR A 52 17.21 9.77 15.87
CA THR A 52 18.50 10.16 16.48
C THR A 52 18.89 9.28 17.67
N ASN A 53 17.94 8.64 18.34
CA ASN A 53 18.19 7.81 19.53
C ASN A 53 17.33 6.55 19.49
N ASP A 54 17.83 5.47 20.12
CA ASP A 54 17.08 4.25 20.37
C ASP A 54 15.95 4.51 21.38
N GLY A 55 14.72 4.16 21.04
CA GLY A 55 13.57 4.37 21.94
C GLY A 55 12.29 3.71 21.49
N VAL A 56 11.34 3.60 22.42
CA VAL A 56 9.98 3.09 22.15
C VAL A 56 9.07 4.26 21.80
N VAL A 57 8.30 4.13 20.72
CA VAL A 57 7.34 5.15 20.29
C VAL A 57 6.13 5.17 21.23
N THR A 58 5.93 6.25 21.99
CA THR A 58 4.79 6.38 22.92
C THR A 58 3.60 7.09 22.29
N LYS A 59 3.83 8.17 21.55
CA LYS A 59 2.79 8.89 20.80
C LYS A 59 3.31 9.35 19.45
N LEU A 60 2.48 9.14 18.42
CA LEU A 60 2.65 9.70 17.08
C LEU A 60 1.74 10.92 16.97
N HIS A 61 2.30 12.09 16.70
CA HIS A 61 1.56 13.31 16.40
C HIS A 61 1.56 13.50 14.88
N GLY A 62 0.39 13.29 14.25
CA GLY A 62 0.18 13.45 12.81
C GLY A 62 -0.30 12.18 12.12
N GLN A 63 -1.31 12.32 11.27
CA GLN A 63 -1.82 11.23 10.42
C GLN A 63 -1.19 11.30 9.02
N ILE A 64 -1.33 10.22 8.25
CA ILE A 64 -0.89 10.19 6.85
C ILE A 64 -1.64 11.30 6.08
N GLY A 65 -0.88 12.25 5.51
CA GLY A 65 -1.40 13.44 4.81
C GLY A 65 -1.50 14.71 5.65
N ASP A 66 -1.12 14.67 6.93
CA ASP A 66 -1.14 15.84 7.80
C ASP A 66 0.06 16.77 7.56
N MET A 67 -0.15 18.08 7.73
CA MET A 67 0.84 19.13 7.49
C MET A 67 1.43 19.59 8.82
N ILE A 68 2.73 19.35 9.03
CA ILE A 68 3.44 19.71 10.25
C ILE A 68 4.49 20.79 9.94
N ALA A 69 4.52 21.83 10.77
CA ALA A 69 5.52 22.90 10.67
C ALA A 69 6.90 22.43 11.16
N VAL A 70 7.96 22.94 10.56
CA VAL A 70 9.34 22.68 11.00
C VAL A 70 9.52 23.12 12.46
N GLY A 71 10.11 22.25 13.29
CA GLY A 71 10.22 22.43 14.73
C GLY A 71 9.00 21.98 15.56
N GLY A 72 7.91 21.52 14.92
CA GLY A 72 6.76 20.92 15.59
C GLY A 72 7.05 19.52 16.14
N PRO A 73 6.34 19.07 17.20
CA PRO A 73 6.49 17.73 17.76
C PRO A 73 5.93 16.68 16.79
N LEU A 74 6.78 15.72 16.36
CA LEU A 74 6.38 14.59 15.50
C LEU A 74 6.11 13.33 16.32
N ILE A 75 7.04 12.98 17.21
CA ILE A 75 7.01 11.70 17.94
C ILE A 75 7.49 11.92 19.37
N GLU A 76 6.77 11.38 20.33
CA GLU A 76 7.25 11.23 21.70
C GLU A 76 7.89 9.85 21.86
N PHE A 77 9.20 9.81 22.11
CA PHE A 77 9.93 8.60 22.42
C PHE A 77 10.11 8.43 23.92
N GLU A 78 10.17 7.19 24.38
CA GLU A 78 10.71 6.85 25.69
C GLU A 78 12.13 6.30 25.52
N ILE A 79 13.12 6.99 26.09
CA ILE A 79 14.55 6.64 26.02
C ILE A 79 15.09 6.23 27.40
N ASP A 80 16.07 5.33 27.41
CA ASP A 80 16.80 4.84 28.60
C ASP A 80 17.97 5.77 29.01
N GLY A 81 17.96 7.04 28.60
CA GLY A 81 18.95 8.07 28.91
C GLY A 81 18.32 9.46 29.14
N GLU A 82 19.13 10.49 29.39
CA GLU A 82 18.69 11.86 29.73
C GLU A 82 17.62 12.40 28.76
N GLY A 83 16.38 12.46 29.24
CA GLY A 83 15.25 12.99 28.49
C GLY A 83 15.38 14.48 28.29
N ASN A 84 15.37 14.93 27.04
CA ASN A 84 15.14 16.34 26.71
C ASN A 84 13.63 16.65 26.72
N ALA A 85 12.99 16.41 27.86
CA ALA A 85 11.70 16.98 28.18
C ALA A 85 11.95 18.29 28.92
N ALA A 86 12.07 19.38 28.17
CA ALA A 86 11.84 20.69 28.76
C ALA A 86 10.35 20.77 29.17
N PRO A 87 10.05 21.11 30.42
CA PRO A 87 8.70 21.05 30.97
C PRO A 87 7.78 22.00 30.21
N SER A 88 6.67 21.46 29.74
CA SER A 88 5.53 22.25 29.31
C SER A 88 5.04 23.04 30.53
N GLU A 89 5.19 24.36 30.47
CA GLU A 89 4.61 25.29 31.43
C GLU A 89 3.08 25.12 31.40
N PRO A 90 2.43 24.90 32.56
CA PRO A 90 0.99 24.66 32.63
C PRO A 90 0.25 25.99 32.42
N GLU A 91 -0.52 26.10 31.34
CA GLU A 91 -1.58 27.10 31.26
C GLU A 91 -2.83 26.60 32.00
N PRO A 92 -3.50 27.48 32.75
CA PRO A 92 -4.34 27.11 33.87
C PRO A 92 -5.73 26.64 33.43
N GLU A 93 -6.19 25.63 34.14
CA GLU A 93 -7.59 25.24 34.29
C GLU A 93 -8.35 26.35 35.06
N PRO A 94 -9.54 26.75 34.57
CA PRO A 94 -10.60 27.11 35.50
C PRO A 94 -11.85 26.25 35.22
N GLU A 95 -12.10 25.35 36.16
CA GLU A 95 -13.35 25.09 36.91
C GLU A 95 -14.74 25.01 36.22
N PRO A 96 -15.70 24.31 36.87
CA PRO A 96 -16.68 23.45 36.20
C PRO A 96 -18.10 24.05 36.05
N GLN A 97 -18.82 23.53 35.04
CA GLN A 97 -20.27 23.26 34.87
C GLN A 97 -21.35 24.25 35.41
N PRO A 98 -22.44 24.42 34.65
CA PRO A 98 -23.59 23.57 34.95
C PRO A 98 -24.30 22.93 33.74
N GLU A 99 -25.07 21.92 34.13
CA GLU A 99 -25.86 20.89 33.46
C GLU A 99 -26.81 21.24 32.29
N PRO A 100 -27.29 20.19 31.58
CA PRO A 100 -27.99 20.26 30.30
C PRO A 100 -29.50 20.49 30.45
N GLN A 101 -30.06 21.32 29.58
CA GLN A 101 -31.50 21.44 29.39
C GLN A 101 -31.97 20.61 28.20
N ALA A 102 -33.04 19.86 28.46
CA ALA A 102 -33.74 18.95 27.56
C ALA A 102 -34.55 19.67 26.46
N GLU A 103 -34.56 19.04 25.28
CA GLU A 103 -35.65 18.79 24.30
C GLU A 103 -36.73 19.88 24.00
N PRO A 104 -37.13 20.03 22.71
CA PRO A 104 -38.17 19.14 22.19
C PRO A 104 -37.95 18.58 20.76
N SER A 105 -38.51 17.38 20.62
CA SER A 105 -38.78 16.55 19.44
C SER A 105 -39.28 17.27 18.17
N LEU A 106 -38.90 16.77 16.98
CA LEU A 106 -39.79 16.72 15.82
C LEU A 106 -39.50 15.53 14.87
N ASN A 107 -40.56 14.73 14.68
CA ASN A 107 -40.97 13.93 13.52
C ASN A 107 -40.44 12.49 13.25
N PRO A 108 -41.22 11.46 13.64
CA PRO A 108 -40.99 10.04 13.35
C PRO A 108 -41.63 9.57 12.02
N ASN A 109 -41.64 10.37 10.95
CA ASN A 109 -42.43 10.07 9.74
C ASN A 109 -41.65 9.66 8.47
N GLN A 110 -40.37 9.30 8.58
CA GLN A 110 -39.58 8.82 7.41
C GLN A 110 -39.24 7.31 7.44
N ARG A 111 -39.62 6.56 8.49
CA ARG A 111 -39.36 5.11 8.57
C ARG A 111 -40.41 4.22 7.88
N ARG A 112 -41.44 4.79 7.25
CA ARG A 112 -42.61 4.02 6.79
C ARG A 112 -42.60 3.59 5.32
N LEU A 113 -41.55 3.87 4.54
CA LEU A 113 -41.54 3.61 3.08
C LEU A 113 -40.58 2.51 2.60
N GLN A 114 -39.94 1.73 3.48
CA GLN A 114 -39.04 0.65 3.03
C GLN A 114 -39.36 -0.74 3.62
N GLN A 115 -40.54 -0.92 4.24
CA GLN A 115 -40.95 -2.19 4.85
C GLN A 115 -41.91 -3.06 4.03
N GLN A 116 -42.00 -2.87 2.71
CA GLN A 116 -42.83 -3.77 1.89
C GLN A 116 -42.17 -4.13 0.56
N LEU A 117 -41.53 -5.30 0.55
CA LEU A 117 -41.60 -6.28 -0.55
C LEU A 117 -41.11 -7.64 -0.03
N PRO A 118 -42.03 -8.53 0.38
CA PRO A 118 -41.67 -9.81 0.99
C PRO A 118 -41.42 -10.89 -0.06
N LEU A 119 -40.44 -11.73 0.24
CA LEU A 119 -40.46 -13.19 0.06
C LEU A 119 -41.30 -13.74 -1.11
N LEU A 120 -40.66 -13.93 -2.28
CA LEU A 120 -41.02 -15.03 -3.15
C LEU A 120 -39.86 -15.42 -4.09
N LEU A 121 -38.82 -16.09 -3.58
CA LEU A 121 -37.99 -16.97 -4.40
C LEU A 121 -37.25 -17.96 -3.48
N ARG A 122 -38.01 -18.91 -2.94
CA ARG A 122 -37.49 -20.13 -2.31
C ARG A 122 -37.79 -21.29 -3.26
N LEU A 123 -36.85 -22.24 -3.35
CA LEU A 123 -36.94 -23.58 -3.95
C LEU A 123 -36.55 -23.76 -5.43
N LEU A 124 -35.25 -23.71 -5.73
CA LEU A 124 -34.69 -24.66 -6.71
C LEU A 124 -33.51 -25.45 -6.11
N PRO A 125 -33.57 -26.78 -6.08
CA PRO A 125 -32.41 -27.62 -5.77
C PRO A 125 -31.40 -27.54 -6.91
N CYS A 126 -30.14 -27.30 -6.58
CA CYS A 126 -29.01 -27.33 -7.51
C CYS A 126 -28.79 -28.78 -7.99
N PRO A 127 -28.77 -29.07 -9.31
CA PRO A 127 -28.33 -30.36 -9.80
C PRO A 127 -26.81 -30.52 -9.60
N PRO A 128 -26.31 -31.73 -9.27
CA PRO A 128 -24.88 -31.95 -9.08
C PRO A 128 -24.12 -31.75 -10.39
N ALA A 129 -23.12 -30.86 -10.34
CA ALA A 129 -22.21 -30.64 -11.46
C ALA A 129 -21.41 -31.92 -11.77
N PRO A 130 -21.26 -32.29 -13.06
CA PRO A 130 -20.49 -33.46 -13.46
C PRO A 130 -19.00 -33.28 -13.17
N VAL A 131 -18.36 -34.35 -12.70
CA VAL A 131 -16.90 -34.49 -12.60
C VAL A 131 -16.28 -34.33 -13.99
N VAL A 132 -15.66 -33.19 -14.24
CA VAL A 132 -14.83 -32.98 -15.43
C VAL A 132 -13.52 -33.71 -15.21
N SER A 133 -13.36 -34.87 -15.87
CA SER A 133 -12.05 -35.46 -16.10
C SER A 133 -11.22 -34.47 -16.93
N SER A 134 -10.23 -33.86 -16.30
CA SER A 134 -9.37 -32.83 -16.87
C SER A 134 -8.43 -33.39 -17.94
N GLY A 135 -8.90 -33.43 -19.19
CA GLY A 135 -8.06 -33.65 -20.39
C GLY A 135 -7.42 -32.35 -20.93
N GLY A 136 -7.42 -31.27 -20.15
CA GLY A 136 -6.88 -29.97 -20.54
C GLY A 136 -5.41 -29.81 -20.14
N ARG A 137 -4.63 -29.14 -20.99
CA ARG A 137 -3.21 -28.82 -20.75
C ARG A 137 -3.05 -28.13 -19.38
N VAL A 138 -2.38 -28.80 -18.43
CA VAL A 138 -2.17 -28.28 -17.06
C VAL A 138 -1.51 -26.91 -17.09
N LEU A 139 -2.11 -25.93 -16.44
CA LEU A 139 -1.56 -24.57 -16.36
C LEU A 139 -0.43 -24.55 -15.32
N ALA A 140 0.81 -24.70 -15.77
CA ALA A 140 1.99 -24.69 -14.91
C ALA A 140 3.11 -23.87 -15.57
N SER A 141 3.93 -23.20 -14.76
CA SER A 141 5.10 -22.48 -15.28
C SER A 141 6.15 -23.45 -15.85
N PRO A 142 6.99 -23.01 -16.81
CA PRO A 142 8.03 -23.86 -17.40
C PRO A 142 8.97 -24.49 -16.37
N VAL A 143 9.26 -23.78 -15.28
CA VAL A 143 10.10 -24.24 -14.17
C VAL A 143 9.45 -25.41 -13.42
N VAL A 144 8.17 -25.30 -13.09
CA VAL A 144 7.39 -26.38 -12.43
C VAL A 144 7.34 -27.61 -13.33
N ARG A 145 7.17 -27.42 -14.65
CA ARG A 145 7.12 -28.52 -15.63
C ARG A 145 8.42 -29.30 -15.71
N ARG A 146 9.55 -28.59 -15.77
CA ARG A 146 10.88 -29.22 -15.78
C ARG A 146 11.12 -30.02 -14.50
N ARG A 147 10.83 -29.42 -13.34
CA ARG A 147 11.03 -30.05 -12.04
C ARG A 147 10.16 -31.30 -11.83
N ALA A 148 8.90 -31.26 -12.29
CA ALA A 148 8.02 -32.43 -12.25
C ALA A 148 8.52 -33.57 -13.16
N THR A 149 9.09 -33.23 -14.32
CA THR A 149 9.69 -34.23 -15.24
C THR A 149 10.93 -34.88 -14.61
N GLU A 150 11.80 -34.10 -13.97
CA GLU A 150 12.99 -34.58 -13.26
C GLU A 150 12.61 -35.47 -12.05
N ALA A 151 11.50 -35.15 -11.36
CA ALA A 151 10.97 -35.92 -10.24
C ALA A 151 10.08 -37.12 -10.67
N GLY A 152 9.81 -37.30 -11.96
CA GLY A 152 8.94 -38.36 -12.49
C GLY A 152 7.46 -38.24 -12.10
N ILE A 153 6.99 -37.02 -11.80
CA ILE A 153 5.63 -36.75 -11.34
C ILE A 153 4.78 -36.19 -12.47
N ASP A 154 3.60 -36.75 -12.67
CA ASP A 154 2.63 -36.20 -13.62
C ASP A 154 1.90 -34.99 -13.00
N LEU A 155 2.00 -33.85 -13.68
CA LEU A 155 1.39 -32.58 -13.29
C LEU A 155 -0.14 -32.63 -13.29
N SER A 156 -0.75 -33.62 -13.96
CA SER A 156 -2.20 -33.82 -13.95
C SER A 156 -2.74 -34.23 -12.57
N GLN A 157 -1.88 -34.83 -11.73
CA GLN A 157 -2.24 -35.33 -10.39
C GLN A 157 -1.94 -34.32 -9.28
N VAL A 158 -1.16 -33.28 -9.56
CA VAL A 158 -0.78 -32.26 -8.58
C VAL A 158 -1.90 -31.21 -8.48
N PRO A 159 -2.54 -31.04 -7.31
CA PRO A 159 -3.55 -30.01 -7.14
C PRO A 159 -2.89 -28.62 -7.23
N GLY A 160 -3.36 -27.78 -8.16
CA GLY A 160 -2.85 -26.42 -8.33
C GLY A 160 -3.46 -25.45 -7.33
N GLY A 161 -2.65 -24.93 -6.40
CA GLY A 161 -3.05 -23.95 -5.38
C GLY A 161 -2.97 -22.49 -5.83
N GLY A 162 -2.64 -22.24 -7.11
CA GLY A 162 -2.53 -20.90 -7.68
C GLY A 162 -3.85 -20.32 -8.21
N PRO A 163 -3.91 -18.99 -8.43
CA PRO A 163 -5.04 -18.36 -9.09
C PRO A 163 -5.27 -19.00 -10.47
N ALA A 164 -6.54 -19.32 -10.76
CA ALA A 164 -6.98 -20.10 -11.93
C ALA A 164 -6.47 -21.56 -11.99
N GLY A 165 -6.16 -22.18 -10.84
CA GLY A 165 -5.75 -23.59 -10.77
C GLY A 165 -4.32 -23.84 -11.27
N ARG A 166 -3.46 -22.81 -11.26
CA ARG A 166 -2.04 -22.93 -11.65
C ARG A 166 -1.24 -23.70 -10.61
N VAL A 167 -0.48 -24.71 -11.03
CA VAL A 167 0.46 -25.44 -10.14
C VAL A 167 1.68 -24.58 -9.83
N ARG A 168 1.98 -24.37 -8.55
CA ARG A 168 3.16 -23.65 -8.05
C ARG A 168 4.26 -24.62 -7.62
N ASN A 169 5.48 -24.11 -7.44
CA ASN A 169 6.59 -24.90 -6.90
C ASN A 169 6.25 -25.49 -5.52
N ALA A 170 5.60 -24.70 -4.65
CA ALA A 170 5.15 -25.14 -3.34
C ALA A 170 4.16 -26.31 -3.40
N ASP A 171 3.28 -26.33 -4.41
CA ASP A 171 2.30 -27.42 -4.58
C ASP A 171 3.00 -28.72 -5.01
N LEU A 172 4.04 -28.63 -5.87
CA LEU A 172 4.86 -29.77 -6.28
C LEU A 172 5.71 -30.31 -5.11
N ASP A 173 6.28 -29.42 -4.30
CA ASP A 173 7.05 -29.79 -3.11
C ASP A 173 6.18 -30.47 -2.05
N ALA A 174 4.97 -29.95 -1.83
CA ALA A 174 4.00 -30.58 -0.95
C ALA A 174 3.58 -31.97 -1.47
N TYR A 175 3.39 -32.12 -2.79
CA TYR A 175 3.07 -33.41 -3.40
C TYR A 175 4.20 -34.43 -3.23
N ILE A 176 5.46 -34.02 -3.46
CA ILE A 176 6.65 -34.85 -3.24
C ILE A 176 6.76 -35.27 -1.76
N ALA A 177 6.60 -34.32 -0.83
CA ALA A 177 6.67 -34.58 0.61
C ALA A 177 5.54 -35.53 1.09
N SER A 178 4.36 -35.45 0.45
CA SER A 178 3.21 -36.32 0.74
C SER A 178 3.30 -37.72 0.11
N GLY A 179 4.35 -38.03 -0.66
CA GLY A 179 4.53 -39.34 -1.30
C GLY A 179 3.47 -39.68 -2.35
N GLY A 180 2.89 -38.68 -3.02
CA GLY A 180 1.86 -38.87 -4.04
C GLY A 180 0.44 -39.05 -3.50
N ALA A 181 0.22 -38.86 -2.21
CA ALA A 181 -1.09 -38.96 -1.56
C ALA A 181 -1.57 -37.60 -1.03
N MET A 182 -1.50 -36.54 -1.84
CA MET A 182 -2.11 -35.26 -1.47
C MET A 182 -3.53 -35.20 -2.04
N ARG A 183 -4.53 -35.43 -1.19
CA ARG A 183 -5.91 -35.05 -1.50
C ARG A 183 -5.99 -33.53 -1.50
N ALA A 184 -6.53 -32.96 -2.57
CA ALA A 184 -6.70 -31.52 -2.71
C ALA A 184 -7.22 -30.93 -1.40
N PRO A 185 -6.50 -30.00 -0.73
CA PRO A 185 -7.10 -29.23 0.33
C PRO A 185 -8.30 -28.52 -0.30
N ALA A 186 -9.48 -28.65 0.32
CA ALA A 186 -10.67 -27.93 -0.10
C ALA A 186 -10.25 -26.48 -0.34
N ALA A 187 -10.34 -26.04 -1.60
CA ALA A 187 -9.95 -24.69 -1.97
C ALA A 187 -10.63 -23.74 -0.98
N PRO A 188 -9.91 -22.79 -0.35
CA PRO A 188 -10.59 -21.73 0.36
C PRO A 188 -11.50 -21.11 -0.71
N THR A 189 -12.81 -21.28 -0.54
CA THR A 189 -13.81 -20.54 -1.32
C THR A 189 -13.46 -19.09 -1.10
N GLY A 190 -12.72 -18.53 -2.06
CA GLY A 190 -12.28 -17.15 -2.03
C GLY A 190 -13.53 -16.34 -1.94
N VAL A 191 -13.78 -15.76 -0.76
CA VAL A 191 -14.85 -14.79 -0.58
C VAL A 191 -14.55 -13.71 -1.61
N ALA A 192 -15.44 -13.56 -2.60
CA ALA A 192 -15.31 -12.49 -3.57
C ALA A 192 -15.17 -11.21 -2.76
N ARG A 193 -14.01 -10.56 -2.85
CA ARG A 193 -13.76 -9.30 -2.17
C ARG A 193 -14.59 -8.23 -2.88
N THR A 194 -15.88 -8.16 -2.54
CA THR A 194 -16.83 -7.17 -3.05
C THR A 194 -16.76 -5.86 -2.26
N GLY A 195 -15.71 -5.67 -1.45
CA GLY A 195 -15.48 -4.44 -0.70
C GLY A 195 -14.76 -3.41 -1.55
N THR A 196 -15.28 -2.20 -1.59
CA THR A 196 -14.58 -1.01 -2.10
C THR A 196 -13.50 -0.63 -1.09
N SER A 197 -12.24 -0.59 -1.54
CA SER A 197 -11.13 -0.11 -0.73
C SER A 197 -10.84 1.36 -1.06
N GLU A 198 -11.18 2.26 -0.15
CA GLU A 198 -10.82 3.66 -0.23
C GLU A 198 -9.35 3.84 0.15
N HIS A 199 -8.58 4.46 -0.74
CA HIS A 199 -7.19 4.82 -0.48
C HIS A 199 -7.08 6.34 -0.51
N PRO A 200 -6.62 6.98 0.58
CA PRO A 200 -6.44 8.42 0.60
C PRO A 200 -5.34 8.82 -0.40
N VAL A 201 -5.61 9.83 -1.22
CA VAL A 201 -4.63 10.40 -2.14
C VAL A 201 -3.88 11.50 -1.40
N VAL A 202 -2.72 11.15 -0.86
CA VAL A 202 -1.86 12.06 -0.09
C VAL A 202 -0.53 12.30 -0.79
N GLY A 203 0.17 13.34 -0.36
CA GLY A 203 1.53 13.65 -0.76
C GLY A 203 1.70 13.82 -2.28
N LEU A 204 2.64 13.07 -2.85
CA LEU A 204 3.08 13.24 -4.24
C LEU A 204 1.94 13.06 -5.23
N ARG A 205 1.06 12.07 -4.99
CA ARG A 205 -0.07 11.79 -5.88
C ARG A 205 -1.08 12.93 -5.88
N ARG A 206 -1.30 13.57 -4.72
CA ARG A 206 -2.17 14.75 -4.57
C ARG A 206 -1.62 15.95 -5.34
N LYS A 207 -0.33 16.27 -5.14
CA LYS A 207 0.34 17.38 -5.85
C LYS A 207 0.39 17.18 -7.37
N ILE A 208 0.70 15.95 -7.83
CA ILE A 208 0.65 15.63 -9.27
C ILE A 208 -0.77 15.82 -9.81
N ALA A 209 -1.79 15.31 -9.10
CA ALA A 209 -3.17 15.47 -9.54
C ALA A 209 -3.58 16.94 -9.64
N GLU A 210 -3.23 17.75 -8.63
CA GLU A 210 -3.49 19.19 -8.62
C GLU A 210 -2.82 19.89 -9.81
N LYS A 211 -1.54 19.63 -10.07
CA LYS A 211 -0.81 20.21 -11.20
C LYS A 211 -1.33 19.74 -12.57
N MET A 212 -1.75 18.49 -12.66
CA MET A 212 -2.38 17.95 -13.87
C MET A 212 -3.74 18.61 -14.13
N VAL A 213 -4.55 18.82 -13.10
CA VAL A 213 -5.83 19.53 -13.21
C VAL A 213 -5.61 20.99 -13.58
N GLU A 214 -4.67 21.68 -12.93
CA GLU A 214 -4.31 23.07 -13.24
C GLU A 214 -3.87 23.21 -14.71
N SER A 215 -2.98 22.33 -15.18
CA SER A 215 -2.51 22.34 -16.57
C SER A 215 -3.66 22.11 -17.56
N LYS A 216 -4.49 21.09 -17.29
CA LYS A 216 -5.60 20.69 -18.16
C LYS A 216 -6.70 21.75 -18.26
N THR A 217 -6.94 22.49 -17.17
CA THR A 217 -7.98 23.51 -17.11
C THR A 217 -7.52 24.87 -17.61
N ARG A 218 -6.24 25.22 -17.42
CA ARG A 218 -5.70 26.52 -17.80
C ARG A 218 -5.20 26.60 -19.23
N ILE A 219 -4.68 25.50 -19.78
CA ILE A 219 -4.04 25.48 -21.11
C ILE A 219 -4.91 24.66 -22.08
N PRO A 220 -5.41 25.25 -23.18
CA PRO A 220 -6.09 24.49 -24.21
C PRO A 220 -5.09 23.59 -24.94
N HIS A 221 -5.15 22.29 -24.70
CA HIS A 221 -4.29 21.33 -25.38
C HIS A 221 -4.83 21.00 -26.77
N PHE A 222 -3.97 21.14 -27.78
CA PHE A 222 -4.18 20.54 -29.11
C PHE A 222 -3.06 19.52 -29.37
N SER A 223 -3.41 18.42 -30.03
CA SER A 223 -2.45 17.38 -30.42
C SER A 223 -2.24 17.42 -31.94
N TYR A 224 -0.99 17.49 -32.38
CA TYR A 224 -0.59 17.31 -33.78
C TYR A 224 0.23 16.02 -33.91
N PHE A 225 -0.05 15.26 -34.96
CA PHE A 225 0.63 14.00 -35.25
C PHE A 225 1.26 14.11 -36.64
N GLU A 226 2.53 13.72 -36.73
CA GLU A 226 3.29 13.66 -37.99
C GLU A 226 4.06 12.35 -38.02
N GLU A 227 4.11 11.74 -39.21
CA GLU A 227 4.88 10.52 -39.46
C GLU A 227 6.29 10.90 -39.91
N ILE A 228 7.30 10.39 -39.21
CA ILE A 228 8.71 10.68 -39.49
C ILE A 228 9.41 9.38 -39.86
N ASP A 229 10.07 9.35 -41.02
CA ASP A 229 10.94 8.24 -41.42
C ASP A 229 12.24 8.29 -40.61
N VAL A 230 12.55 7.21 -39.89
CA VAL A 230 13.71 7.08 -39.01
C VAL A 230 14.82 6.19 -39.58
N THR A 231 14.71 5.75 -40.83
CA THR A 231 15.62 4.76 -41.45
C THR A 231 17.10 5.20 -41.38
N GLU A 232 17.40 6.45 -41.70
CA GLU A 232 18.79 6.97 -41.65
C GLU A 232 19.33 7.10 -40.22
N LEU A 233 18.45 7.45 -39.28
CA LEU A 233 18.78 7.58 -37.86
C LEU A 233 19.15 6.22 -37.24
N GLU A 234 18.44 5.16 -37.62
CA GLU A 234 18.75 3.80 -37.18
C GLU A 234 20.09 3.30 -37.75
N ALA A 235 20.36 3.57 -39.03
CA ALA A 235 21.66 3.25 -39.64
C ALA A 235 22.82 3.95 -38.92
N LEU A 236 22.65 5.24 -38.60
CA LEU A 236 23.63 6.01 -37.83
C LEU A 236 23.82 5.45 -36.41
N ARG A 237 22.73 5.08 -35.72
CA ARG A 237 22.80 4.45 -34.38
C ARG A 237 23.62 3.16 -34.41
N GLN A 238 23.40 2.32 -35.43
CA GLN A 238 24.14 1.06 -35.58
C GLN A 238 25.62 1.31 -35.86
N HIS A 239 25.94 2.27 -36.74
CA HIS A 239 27.32 2.66 -37.03
C HIS A 239 28.06 3.18 -35.79
N LEU A 240 27.41 4.06 -35.01
CA LEU A 240 27.99 4.60 -33.79
C LEU A 240 28.13 3.54 -32.69
N ASN A 241 27.16 2.63 -32.53
CA ASN A 241 27.28 1.53 -31.56
C ASN A 241 28.41 0.55 -31.94
N ALA A 242 28.56 0.23 -33.23
CA ALA A 242 29.65 -0.61 -33.72
C ALA A 242 31.03 0.05 -33.52
N THR A 243 31.11 1.38 -33.66
CA THR A 243 32.36 2.13 -33.49
C THR A 243 32.67 2.41 -32.00
N ARG A 244 31.65 2.64 -31.18
CA ARG A 244 31.76 2.91 -29.73
C ARG A 244 32.24 1.69 -28.94
N GLY A 245 31.97 0.47 -29.43
CA GLY A 245 32.52 -0.77 -28.87
C GLY A 245 34.06 -0.83 -28.87
N ARG A 246 34.77 0.07 -29.58
CA ARG A 246 36.24 0.17 -29.55
C ARG A 246 36.78 1.22 -28.59
N ILE A 247 35.94 2.13 -28.07
CA ILE A 247 36.40 3.33 -27.34
C ILE A 247 36.23 3.20 -25.81
N ASN A 248 35.43 2.26 -25.30
CA ASN A 248 35.36 1.97 -23.86
C ASN A 248 35.64 0.48 -23.55
N PRO A 249 36.85 0.12 -23.12
CA PRO A 249 37.09 -1.06 -22.31
C PRO A 249 37.05 -0.65 -20.82
N SER A 250 35.90 -0.79 -20.17
CA SER A 250 35.73 -1.02 -18.71
C SER A 250 34.25 -1.15 -18.37
#